data_AF-Q21TV3-F1
#
_entry.id   AF-Q21TV3-F1
#
_cell.length_a   1.000
_cell.length_b   1.000
_cell.length_c   1.000
_cell.angle_alpha   90.00
_cell.angle_beta   90.00
_cell.angle_gamma   90.00
#
_symmetry.space_group_name_H-M   'P 1'
#
loop_
_entity.id
_entity.type
_entity.pdbx_description
1 polymer ?
#
loop_
_entity_poly.entity_id
_entity_poly.type
_entity_poly.pdbx_seq_one_letter_code
_entity_poly.pdbx_strand_id
1 'polypeptide(L)'
;MTAPGCMAALTPLATGATVSPEAVLFESLGTVLVLGDDASVGEVAEIVARNHRTVVFAPGIEARAFASHVTTVGRKVTAVQGHLGAFQAQVRSASGVSDIGAASPNPNRFFDMVLDLCRRPLWTSELAPLGYFAPGGGAKEQAAAFEAMLALVGKFTKPRYLSYQTDLCAHGVSGFQGCTRCLDVCSVQAIASAGNTVRIDPYLCQGCATCTLACPTGALSFKFPTRDALGRRLEQTLSNPDTAKTVLIVHSRQLAASVQATIAQQGVLSLVVDPLPAFGDELWLRALALGAGTLVLVADELLSPKSRSVIESHMLQMHAALPTLGLARDRLVWLQERDLARWLDEYGAEPLGARGQNELESASNGRRPVSRPSASPSWARYKRLAWIDDVRLLGASVGAETTAVLPAGSSFGQVRVNAQRCTLCFACVNLCPTSALKAVDAKTQQLVFQESACVQCGLCVVGCPEEALSLQARFAPQTLANMTRTVLQQDEQLACTSCGTPFVSRRLLASSLARLKDHPVMAKGGREALMTCPSCRQREMLSPS
;
A
#
# COMPACT_ATOMS: atom_id res chain seq x y z
N MET A 1 6.26 15.82 19.05
CA MET A 1 5.68 15.51 17.72
C MET A 1 4.50 16.44 17.50
N THR A 2 4.41 17.10 16.34
CA THR A 2 3.27 17.97 15.98
C THR A 2 1.99 17.15 15.92
N ALA A 3 0.85 17.75 16.28
CA ALA A 3 -0.45 17.09 16.27
C ALA A 3 -0.69 16.39 14.90
N PRO A 4 -1.24 15.16 14.89
CA PRO A 4 -1.45 14.43 13.65
C PRO A 4 -2.30 15.25 12.68
N GLY A 5 -1.86 15.38 11.42
CA GLY A 5 -2.54 16.14 10.36
C GLY A 5 -4.00 15.73 10.11
N CYS A 6 -4.45 14.61 10.70
CA CYS A 6 -5.84 14.14 10.67
C CYS A 6 -6.78 14.78 11.70
N MET A 7 -6.32 15.56 12.69
CA MET A 7 -7.27 16.26 13.57
C MET A 7 -8.21 17.16 12.79
N ALA A 8 -7.72 17.79 11.72
CA ALA A 8 -8.52 18.64 10.83
C ALA A 8 -9.63 17.87 10.08
N ALA A 9 -9.58 16.54 10.07
CA ALA A 9 -10.58 15.70 9.41
C ALA A 9 -11.63 15.11 10.37
N LEU A 10 -11.54 15.41 11.68
CA LEU A 10 -12.60 15.13 12.63
C LEU A 10 -13.69 16.21 12.52
N THR A 11 -14.90 15.77 12.18
CA THR A 11 -16.08 16.64 12.15
C THR A 11 -16.86 16.45 13.45
N PRO A 12 -17.09 17.51 14.24
CA PRO A 12 -17.97 17.44 15.41
C PRO A 12 -19.37 16.96 15.02
N LEU A 13 -19.93 16.05 15.81
CA LEU A 13 -21.26 15.50 15.57
C LEU A 13 -22.28 16.21 16.45
N ALA A 14 -23.29 16.83 15.83
CA ALA A 14 -24.39 17.47 16.54
C ALA A 14 -25.25 16.44 17.29
N THR A 15 -25.83 16.85 18.42
CA THR A 15 -26.72 16.01 19.24
C THR A 15 -27.91 15.52 18.39
N GLY A 16 -28.13 14.20 18.35
CA GLY A 16 -29.22 13.58 17.58
C GLY A 16 -28.93 13.30 16.11
N ALA A 17 -27.74 13.64 15.59
CA ALA A 17 -27.36 13.33 14.22
C ALA A 17 -27.11 11.82 14.01
N THR A 18 -27.57 11.29 12.88
CA THR A 18 -27.32 9.90 12.48
C THR A 18 -25.91 9.75 11.89
N VAL A 19 -25.19 8.70 12.29
CA VAL A 19 -23.84 8.42 11.79
C VAL A 19 -23.92 7.51 10.58
N SER A 20 -23.33 7.94 9.47
CA SER A 20 -23.22 7.10 8.26
C SER A 20 -22.37 5.86 8.53
N PRO A 21 -22.71 4.68 7.95
CA PRO A 21 -21.85 3.49 7.98
C PRO A 21 -20.45 3.73 7.38
N GLU A 22 -20.32 4.73 6.52
CA GLU A 22 -19.07 5.17 5.89
C GLU A 22 -18.23 6.10 6.78
N ALA A 23 -18.69 6.38 8.01
CA ALA A 23 -17.98 7.15 9.01
C ALA A 23 -17.43 6.26 10.14
N VAL A 24 -16.47 6.81 10.86
CA VAL A 24 -15.92 6.26 12.10
C VAL A 24 -16.27 7.25 13.21
N LEU A 25 -17.05 6.80 14.19
CA LEU A 25 -17.48 7.60 15.34
C LEU A 25 -16.45 7.50 16.46
N PHE A 26 -16.02 8.64 16.98
CA PHE A 26 -15.25 8.77 18.22
C PHE A 26 -16.12 9.44 19.28
N GLU A 27 -15.97 9.01 20.53
CA GLU A 27 -16.63 9.60 21.68
C GLU A 27 -15.59 9.79 22.78
N SER A 28 -15.53 10.98 23.35
CA SER A 28 -14.57 11.36 24.39
C SER A 28 -15.30 12.12 25.48
N LEU A 29 -15.17 11.64 26.71
CA LEU A 29 -15.70 12.30 27.91
C LEU A 29 -14.63 13.16 28.61
N GLY A 30 -13.53 13.46 27.92
CA GLY A 30 -12.43 14.28 28.44
C GLY A 30 -11.62 13.62 29.55
N THR A 31 -11.59 12.29 29.65
CA THR A 31 -10.73 11.56 30.58
C THR A 31 -9.34 11.38 30.00
N VAL A 32 -8.33 11.92 30.67
CA VAL A 32 -6.94 11.93 30.21
C VAL A 32 -6.06 11.06 31.09
N LEU A 33 -5.32 10.16 30.46
CA LEU A 33 -4.21 9.43 31.07
C LEU A 33 -2.91 10.23 30.89
N VAL A 34 -2.30 10.68 31.99
CA VAL A 34 -1.00 11.37 31.98
C VAL A 34 0.09 10.37 32.37
N LEU A 35 1.15 10.29 31.56
CA LEU A 35 2.26 9.35 31.73
C LEU A 35 3.56 10.09 31.99
N GLY A 36 4.34 9.63 32.97
CA GLY A 36 5.63 10.21 33.32
C GLY A 36 6.70 9.19 33.70
N ASP A 37 7.96 9.58 33.55
CA ASP A 37 9.11 8.82 34.04
C ASP A 37 9.34 8.98 35.55
N ASP A 38 8.86 10.08 36.13
CA ASP A 38 9.01 10.45 37.54
C ASP A 38 7.94 11.49 37.97
N ALA A 39 7.95 11.89 39.24
CA ALA A 39 6.97 12.78 39.85
C ALA A 39 6.91 14.21 39.28
N SER A 40 7.87 14.64 38.44
CA SER A 40 7.91 15.99 37.87
C SER A 40 6.70 16.32 36.98
N VAL A 41 5.99 15.29 36.48
CA VAL A 41 4.78 15.48 35.66
C VAL A 41 3.59 16.05 36.44
N GLY A 42 3.66 16.12 37.77
CA GLY A 42 2.55 16.57 38.62
C GLY A 42 2.03 17.96 38.29
N GLU A 43 2.92 18.94 38.06
CA GLU A 43 2.54 20.32 37.73
C GLU A 43 1.78 20.39 36.40
N VAL A 44 2.25 19.65 35.39
CA VAL A 44 1.57 19.58 34.09
C VAL A 44 0.21 18.88 34.22
N ALA A 45 0.12 17.83 35.03
CA ALA A 45 -1.13 17.13 35.28
C ALA A 45 -2.20 18.03 35.92
N GLU A 46 -1.81 18.94 36.83
CA GLU A 46 -2.74 19.92 37.43
C GLU A 46 -3.30 20.90 36.40
N ILE A 47 -2.50 21.32 35.42
CA ILE A 47 -2.97 22.20 34.34
C ILE A 47 -4.03 21.48 33.51
N VAL A 48 -3.78 20.23 33.12
CA VAL A 48 -4.72 19.40 32.36
C VAL A 48 -6.02 19.18 33.15
N ALA A 49 -5.90 18.94 34.47
CA ALA A 49 -7.02 18.66 35.35
C ALA A 49 -8.04 19.82 35.50
N ARG A 50 -7.69 21.03 35.05
CA ARG A 50 -8.60 22.19 35.05
C ARG A 50 -9.80 21.98 34.11
N ASN A 51 -9.63 21.20 33.05
CA ASN A 51 -10.66 20.98 32.03
C ASN A 51 -10.95 19.50 31.76
N HIS A 52 -10.17 18.60 32.34
CA HIS A 52 -10.22 17.17 32.08
C HIS A 52 -10.23 16.37 33.38
N ARG A 53 -10.84 15.18 33.35
CA ARG A 53 -10.67 14.19 34.42
C ARG A 53 -9.32 13.53 34.21
N THR A 54 -8.44 13.59 35.21
CA THR A 54 -7.03 13.25 34.99
C THR A 54 -6.60 12.08 35.86
N VAL A 55 -5.94 11.10 35.23
CA VAL A 55 -5.32 9.97 35.93
C VAL A 55 -3.83 9.96 35.58
N VAL A 56 -2.98 10.03 36.59
CA VAL A 56 -1.52 10.17 36.42
C VAL A 56 -0.82 8.88 36.82
N PHE A 57 0.00 8.35 35.92
CA PHE A 57 0.90 7.23 36.18
C PHE A 57 2.35 7.68 36.05
N ALA A 58 3.04 7.80 37.19
CA ALA A 58 4.45 8.16 37.23
C ALA A 58 5.14 7.61 38.50
N PRO A 59 6.34 7.04 38.42
CA PRO A 59 7.11 6.64 39.60
C PRO A 59 7.33 7.80 40.59
N GLY A 60 7.15 7.52 41.89
CA GLY A 60 7.40 8.49 42.96
C GLY A 60 6.34 9.60 43.06
N ILE A 61 5.30 9.59 42.22
CA ILE A 61 4.16 10.49 42.42
C ILE A 61 3.31 9.96 43.57
N GLU A 62 3.13 10.80 44.58
CA GLU A 62 2.27 10.53 45.72
C GLU A 62 0.95 11.29 45.55
N ALA A 63 -0.12 10.82 46.18
CA ALA A 63 -1.36 11.58 46.28
C ALA A 63 -1.16 12.81 47.17
N ARG A 64 -0.51 13.85 46.65
CA ARG A 64 -0.52 15.19 47.24
C ARG A 64 -1.93 15.76 47.15
N ALA A 65 -2.17 16.91 47.77
CA ALA A 65 -3.43 17.66 47.70
C ALA A 65 -3.68 18.23 46.28
N PHE A 66 -3.69 17.36 45.26
CA PHE A 66 -4.18 17.68 43.94
C PHE A 66 -5.67 18.03 44.03
N ALA A 67 -6.15 18.83 43.08
CA ALA A 67 -7.58 19.06 42.93
C ALA A 67 -8.37 17.73 42.87
N SER A 68 -9.63 17.73 43.31
CA SER A 68 -10.51 16.56 43.44
C SER A 68 -10.69 15.72 42.15
N HIS A 69 -10.21 16.19 41.01
CA HIS A 69 -10.32 15.57 39.70
C HIS A 69 -9.04 14.84 39.22
N VAL A 70 -8.03 14.73 40.08
CA VAL A 70 -6.76 14.03 39.79
C VAL A 70 -6.67 12.74 40.61
N THR A 71 -6.49 11.62 39.91
CA THR A 71 -6.10 10.34 40.53
C THR A 71 -4.63 10.07 40.21
N THR A 72 -3.82 9.71 41.20
CA THR A 72 -2.39 9.43 41.00
C THR A 72 -2.05 7.99 41.33
N VAL A 73 -1.14 7.41 40.55
CA VAL A 73 -0.63 6.05 40.74
C VAL A 73 0.89 6.06 40.57
N GLY A 74 1.60 5.71 41.65
CA GLY A 74 3.07 5.66 41.74
C GLY A 74 3.76 4.57 40.90
N ARG A 75 3.21 4.19 39.74
CA ARG A 75 3.69 3.11 38.87
C ARG A 75 3.98 3.62 37.47
N LYS A 76 5.00 3.03 36.82
CA LYS A 76 5.33 3.31 35.43
C LYS A 76 4.50 2.47 34.47
N VAL A 77 3.82 3.12 33.52
CA VAL A 77 3.19 2.46 32.38
C VAL A 77 4.27 2.01 31.40
N THR A 78 4.12 0.79 30.88
CA THR A 78 5.09 0.15 29.97
C THR A 78 4.59 0.01 28.54
N ALA A 79 3.28 0.08 28.32
CA ALA A 79 2.67 -0.01 26.99
C ALA A 79 1.34 0.73 26.96
N VAL A 80 1.01 1.31 25.80
CA VAL A 80 -0.26 1.98 25.51
C VAL A 80 -0.74 1.49 24.15
N GLN A 81 -2.04 1.26 24.02
CA GLN A 81 -2.70 0.91 22.76
C GLN A 81 -4.07 1.58 22.67
N GLY A 82 -4.64 1.65 21.47
CA GLY A 82 -5.98 2.18 21.23
C GLY A 82 -5.97 3.50 20.47
N HIS A 83 -7.04 4.26 20.63
CA HIS A 83 -7.32 5.49 19.91
C HIS A 83 -8.20 6.41 20.77
N LEU A 84 -8.45 7.63 20.31
CA LEU A 84 -9.37 8.58 20.93
C LEU A 84 -10.67 7.90 21.42
N GLY A 85 -10.98 8.03 22.70
CA GLY A 85 -12.14 7.42 23.36
C GLY A 85 -11.96 5.99 23.88
N ALA A 86 -10.86 5.32 23.51
CA ALA A 86 -10.66 3.89 23.76
C ALA A 86 -9.19 3.51 24.02
N PHE A 87 -8.43 4.35 24.71
CA PHE A 87 -7.06 4.01 25.09
C PHE A 87 -7.01 3.03 26.26
N GLN A 88 -6.11 2.06 26.15
CA GLN A 88 -5.71 1.13 27.20
C GLN A 88 -4.22 1.24 27.46
N ALA A 89 -3.82 0.88 28.67
CA ALA A 89 -2.44 0.91 29.07
C ALA A 89 -2.13 -0.22 30.05
N GLN A 90 -0.85 -0.59 30.12
CA GLN A 90 -0.40 -1.70 30.95
C GLN A 90 0.80 -1.29 31.80
N VAL A 91 0.84 -1.85 33.00
CA VAL A 91 1.96 -1.72 33.94
C VAL A 91 2.58 -3.09 34.18
N ARG A 92 3.89 -3.11 34.42
CA ARG A 92 4.61 -4.32 34.83
C ARG A 92 4.81 -4.33 36.35
N SER A 93 4.62 -5.48 36.97
CA SER A 93 4.94 -5.78 38.37
C SER A 93 5.70 -7.09 38.48
N ALA A 94 6.17 -7.43 39.69
CA ALA A 94 6.76 -8.74 39.98
C ALA A 94 5.82 -9.91 39.62
N SER A 95 4.50 -9.69 39.70
CA SER A 95 3.45 -10.66 39.35
C SER A 95 3.12 -10.77 37.85
N GLY A 96 3.78 -9.98 36.98
CA GLY A 96 3.53 -10.00 35.53
C GLY A 96 3.06 -8.65 34.98
N VAL A 97 2.34 -8.70 33.85
CA VAL A 97 1.78 -7.52 33.16
C VAL A 97 0.29 -7.42 33.47
N SER A 98 -0.18 -6.23 33.86
CA SER A 98 -1.59 -5.98 34.18
C SER A 98 -2.10 -4.72 33.49
N ASP A 99 -3.34 -4.76 33.00
CA ASP A 99 -4.07 -3.60 32.46
C ASP A 99 -4.47 -2.62 33.58
N ILE A 100 -4.52 -1.32 33.25
CA ILE A 100 -4.83 -0.25 34.21
C ILE A 100 -6.25 0.32 34.09
N GLY A 101 -7.13 -0.29 33.31
CA GLY A 101 -8.47 0.23 33.04
C GLY A 101 -9.34 0.42 34.29
N ALA A 102 -9.07 -0.30 35.38
CA ALA A 102 -9.73 -0.08 36.67
C ALA A 102 -9.46 1.31 37.28
N ALA A 103 -8.38 1.98 36.86
CA ALA A 103 -8.08 3.36 37.26
C ALA A 103 -8.81 4.40 36.41
N SER A 104 -9.41 4.01 35.27
CA SER A 104 -10.20 4.95 34.47
C SER A 104 -11.55 5.23 35.13
N PRO A 105 -11.95 6.52 35.27
CA PRO A 105 -13.28 6.89 35.74
C PRO A 105 -14.38 6.71 34.69
N ASN A 106 -14.07 6.30 33.47
CA ASN A 106 -15.07 6.05 32.44
C ASN A 106 -15.76 4.69 32.66
N PRO A 107 -17.08 4.56 32.38
CA PRO A 107 -17.80 3.29 32.55
C PRO A 107 -17.23 2.13 31.73
N ASN A 108 -16.66 2.44 30.56
CA ASN A 108 -16.03 1.49 29.65
C ASN A 108 -14.59 1.11 30.07
N ARG A 109 -14.06 1.69 31.15
CA ARG A 109 -12.71 1.50 31.66
C ARG A 109 -11.58 1.89 30.69
N PHE A 110 -11.89 2.65 29.65
CA PHE A 110 -10.90 3.22 28.73
C PHE A 110 -10.56 4.67 29.11
N PHE A 111 -9.41 5.14 28.66
CA PHE A 111 -9.07 6.57 28.69
C PHE A 111 -9.43 7.19 27.34
N ASP A 112 -9.92 8.44 27.35
CA ASP A 112 -10.30 9.11 26.12
C ASP A 112 -9.07 9.62 25.37
N MET A 113 -8.09 10.14 26.10
CA MET A 113 -6.85 10.69 25.56
C MET A 113 -5.65 10.30 26.43
N VAL A 114 -4.46 10.37 25.84
CA VAL A 114 -3.19 10.11 26.50
C VAL A 114 -2.28 11.32 26.34
N LEU A 115 -1.75 11.84 27.44
CA LEU A 115 -0.66 12.80 27.47
C LEU A 115 0.60 12.09 27.97
N ASP A 116 1.51 11.83 27.04
CA ASP A 116 2.78 11.16 27.30
C ASP A 116 3.91 12.18 27.46
N LEU A 117 4.38 12.32 28.71
CA LEU A 117 5.48 13.19 29.11
C LEU A 117 6.74 12.38 29.41
N CYS A 118 6.79 11.10 29.04
CA CYS A 118 7.99 10.28 29.20
C CYS A 118 9.12 10.82 28.31
N ARG A 119 10.38 10.65 28.74
CA ARG A 119 11.55 11.08 27.94
C ARG A 119 11.60 10.40 26.57
N ARG A 120 11.11 9.17 26.50
CA ARG A 120 10.87 8.43 25.26
C ARG A 120 9.38 8.09 25.21
N PRO A 121 8.66 8.57 24.17
CA PRO A 121 7.24 8.24 24.05
C PRO A 121 7.03 6.72 23.99
N LEU A 122 5.97 6.25 24.64
CA LEU A 122 5.59 4.83 24.63
C LEU A 122 5.03 4.38 23.28
N TRP A 123 4.50 5.31 22.49
CA TRP A 123 4.05 5.05 21.13
C TRP A 123 5.18 5.26 20.12
N THR A 124 5.49 4.23 19.34
CA THR A 124 6.70 4.20 18.50
C THR A 124 6.43 4.25 16.99
N SER A 125 5.16 4.28 16.55
CA SER A 125 4.86 4.47 15.13
C SER A 125 5.20 5.89 14.67
N GLU A 126 5.44 6.05 13.37
CA GLU A 126 5.80 7.33 12.75
C GLU A 126 4.77 8.42 13.03
N LEU A 127 3.48 8.06 13.00
CA LEU A 127 2.37 8.93 13.38
C LEU A 127 1.60 8.29 14.53
N ALA A 128 1.36 9.06 15.59
CA ALA A 128 0.56 8.66 16.73
C ALA A 128 -0.95 8.66 16.40
N PRO A 129 -1.77 7.80 17.03
CA PRO A 129 -3.21 7.82 16.85
C PRO A 129 -3.84 9.13 17.36
N LEU A 130 -5.04 9.44 16.86
CA LEU A 130 -5.82 10.57 17.37
C LEU A 130 -6.04 10.41 18.88
N GLY A 131 -5.85 11.51 19.62
CA GLY A 131 -5.98 11.53 21.08
C GLY A 131 -4.72 11.11 21.86
N TYR A 132 -3.62 10.73 21.18
CA TYR A 132 -2.32 10.50 21.81
C TYR A 132 -1.40 11.71 21.59
N PHE A 133 -0.92 12.30 22.67
CA PHE A 133 -0.09 13.50 22.66
C PHE A 133 1.26 13.23 23.33
N ALA A 134 2.34 13.44 22.59
CA ALA A 134 3.71 13.40 23.10
C ALA A 134 4.45 14.72 22.78
N PRO A 135 4.12 15.82 23.49
CA PRO A 135 4.70 17.13 23.22
C PRO A 135 6.15 17.26 23.67
N GLY A 136 6.64 16.37 24.53
CA GLY A 136 7.94 16.50 25.18
C GLY A 136 7.95 17.59 26.26
N GLY A 137 9.13 18.15 26.54
CA GLY A 137 9.32 19.18 27.58
C GLY A 137 9.12 20.63 27.14
N GLY A 138 8.84 20.88 25.86
CA GLY A 138 8.69 22.24 25.32
C GLY A 138 7.34 22.86 25.68
N ALA A 139 7.36 24.07 26.26
CA ALA A 139 6.14 24.75 26.73
C ALA A 139 5.16 25.06 25.58
N LYS A 140 5.67 25.42 24.40
CA LYS A 140 4.83 25.72 23.23
C LYS A 140 4.10 24.46 22.73
N GLU A 141 4.82 23.35 22.64
CA GLU A 141 4.29 22.06 22.21
C GLU A 141 3.25 21.53 23.21
N GLN A 142 3.51 21.70 24.51
CA GLN A 142 2.56 21.35 25.57
C GLN A 142 1.29 22.21 25.49
N ALA A 143 1.42 23.52 25.33
CA ALA A 143 0.27 24.41 25.16
C ALA A 143 -0.60 24.01 23.95
N ALA A 144 0.03 23.72 22.80
CA ALA A 144 -0.67 23.22 21.62
C ALA A 144 -1.35 21.87 21.85
N ALA A 145 -0.73 20.97 22.63
CA ALA A 145 -1.35 19.70 23.00
C ALA A 145 -2.58 19.92 23.89
N PHE A 146 -2.53 20.83 24.86
CA PHE A 146 -3.67 21.12 25.74
C PHE A 146 -4.83 21.74 24.95
N GLU A 147 -4.55 22.68 24.06
CA GLU A 147 -5.57 23.24 23.17
C GLU A 147 -6.23 22.17 22.30
N ALA A 148 -5.42 21.28 21.71
CA ALA A 148 -5.91 20.13 20.95
C ALA A 148 -6.80 19.20 21.81
N MET A 149 -6.40 18.91 23.04
CA MET A 149 -7.18 18.04 23.95
C MET A 149 -8.53 18.65 24.31
N LEU A 150 -8.61 19.97 24.51
CA LEU A 150 -9.87 20.68 24.73
C LEU A 150 -10.83 20.51 23.55
N ALA A 151 -10.30 20.58 22.32
CA ALA A 151 -11.07 20.40 21.10
C ALA A 151 -11.53 18.95 20.86
N LEU A 152 -11.00 17.97 21.61
CA LEU A 152 -11.30 16.54 21.47
C LEU A 152 -12.25 16.02 22.58
N VAL A 153 -13.07 16.87 23.18
CA VAL A 153 -14.16 16.46 24.09
C VAL A 153 -15.50 16.48 23.35
N GLY A 154 -16.23 15.36 23.39
CA GLY A 154 -17.51 15.19 22.71
C GLY A 154 -17.53 14.06 21.69
N LYS A 155 -18.39 14.18 20.68
CA LYS A 155 -18.57 13.20 19.61
C LYS A 155 -18.03 13.72 18.29
N PHE A 156 -17.26 12.89 17.60
CA PHE A 156 -16.59 13.25 16.35
C PHE A 156 -16.76 12.16 15.33
N THR A 157 -16.74 12.52 14.06
CA THR A 157 -16.71 11.56 12.97
C THR A 157 -15.57 11.86 12.02
N LYS A 158 -15.01 10.83 11.43
CA LYS A 158 -14.18 10.97 10.22
C LYS A 158 -14.58 9.92 9.19
N PRO A 159 -14.28 10.13 7.89
CA PRO A 159 -14.55 9.14 6.87
C PRO A 159 -13.79 7.83 7.10
N ARG A 160 -14.37 6.73 6.67
CA ARG A 160 -13.64 5.49 6.39
C ARG A 160 -12.89 5.68 5.07
N TYR A 161 -11.61 6.02 5.14
CA TYR A 161 -10.84 6.44 3.98
C TYR A 161 -10.55 5.35 2.95
N LEU A 162 -10.57 4.07 3.36
CA LEU A 162 -10.14 2.94 2.54
C LEU A 162 -11.31 2.04 2.16
N SER A 163 -11.28 1.55 0.93
CA SER A 163 -12.01 0.38 0.48
C SER A 163 -11.04 -0.80 0.34
N TYR A 164 -11.47 -2.00 0.74
CA TYR A 164 -10.66 -3.21 0.68
C TYR A 164 -11.40 -4.33 -0.06
N GLN A 165 -10.81 -4.80 -1.16
CA GLN A 165 -11.28 -5.94 -1.94
C GLN A 165 -10.37 -7.14 -1.71
N THR A 166 -10.83 -8.09 -0.90
CA THR A 166 -10.07 -9.28 -0.50
C THR A 166 -9.64 -10.13 -1.68
N ASP A 167 -10.49 -10.27 -2.69
CA ASP A 167 -10.25 -11.15 -3.84
C ASP A 167 -9.10 -10.65 -4.75
N LEU A 168 -8.76 -9.36 -4.65
CA LEU A 168 -7.61 -8.78 -5.33
C LEU A 168 -6.34 -8.81 -4.47
N CYS A 169 -6.43 -9.23 -3.22
CA CYS A 169 -5.32 -9.12 -2.27
C CYS A 169 -4.30 -10.24 -2.51
N ALA A 170 -3.05 -9.86 -2.78
CA ALA A 170 -1.94 -10.80 -2.93
C ALA A 170 -1.18 -11.05 -1.61
N HIS A 171 -1.82 -10.80 -0.46
CA HIS A 171 -1.16 -10.89 0.84
C HIS A 171 -0.81 -12.32 1.23
N GLY A 172 -1.71 -13.27 1.01
CA GLY A 172 -1.40 -14.67 1.25
C GLY A 172 -2.36 -15.62 0.55
N VAL A 173 -1.92 -16.86 0.39
CA VAL A 173 -2.70 -17.97 -0.19
C VAL A 173 -2.26 -19.25 0.52
N SER A 174 -3.23 -20.04 0.99
CA SER A 174 -2.97 -21.35 1.63
C SER A 174 -1.94 -21.32 2.76
N GLY A 175 -1.92 -20.24 3.56
CA GLY A 175 -0.99 -20.09 4.69
C GLY A 175 0.39 -19.56 4.32
N PHE A 176 0.69 -19.37 3.03
CA PHE A 176 1.90 -18.68 2.59
C PHE A 176 1.68 -17.18 2.58
N GLN A 177 2.65 -16.43 3.11
CA GLN A 177 2.68 -14.97 3.04
C GLN A 177 3.38 -14.50 1.76
N GLY A 178 2.75 -13.56 1.07
CA GLY A 178 3.20 -12.90 -0.15
C GLY A 178 3.43 -11.41 0.05
N CYS A 179 2.58 -10.58 -0.54
CA CYS A 179 2.75 -9.13 -0.55
C CYS A 179 2.48 -8.49 0.83
N THR A 180 3.46 -7.76 1.38
CA THR A 180 3.36 -7.01 2.65
C THR A 180 3.32 -5.50 2.49
N ARG A 181 3.45 -4.98 1.25
CA ARG A 181 3.67 -3.55 0.95
C ARG A 181 2.79 -2.57 1.75
N CYS A 182 1.50 -2.86 1.94
CA CYS A 182 0.60 -1.98 2.70
C CYS A 182 0.89 -1.92 4.22
N LEU A 183 1.38 -3.01 4.80
CA LEU A 183 1.81 -3.11 6.20
C LEU A 183 3.06 -2.25 6.41
N ASP A 184 4.03 -2.40 5.52
CA ASP A 184 5.35 -1.77 5.61
C ASP A 184 5.24 -0.23 5.57
N VAL A 185 4.32 0.29 4.76
CA VAL A 185 4.16 1.73 4.49
C VAL A 185 3.12 2.42 5.40
N CYS A 186 2.45 1.71 6.31
CA CYS A 186 1.48 2.34 7.19
C CYS A 186 2.19 3.14 8.31
N SER A 187 2.01 4.46 8.32
CA SER A 187 2.62 5.36 9.31
C SER A 187 1.99 5.27 10.71
N VAL A 188 0.73 4.83 10.78
CA VAL A 188 -0.10 4.74 12.00
C VAL A 188 -0.36 3.30 12.44
N GLN A 189 0.24 2.32 11.75
CA GLN A 189 0.04 0.88 12.00
C GLN A 189 -1.44 0.43 12.01
N ALA A 190 -2.28 1.09 11.21
CA ALA A 190 -3.68 0.75 11.05
C ALA A 190 -3.92 -0.55 10.26
N ILE A 191 -2.89 -1.14 9.66
CA ILE A 191 -3.02 -2.34 8.83
C ILE A 191 -2.21 -3.46 9.46
N ALA A 192 -2.84 -4.62 9.67
CA ALA A 192 -2.22 -5.82 10.22
C ALA A 192 -2.53 -7.05 9.35
N SER A 193 -1.66 -8.06 9.39
CA SER A 193 -1.94 -9.35 8.75
C SER A 193 -3.11 -10.06 9.45
N ALA A 194 -3.94 -10.74 8.66
CA ALA A 194 -5.09 -11.51 9.11
C ALA A 194 -5.18 -12.82 8.30
N GLY A 195 -4.20 -13.71 8.49
CA GLY A 195 -4.08 -14.94 7.71
C GLY A 195 -3.70 -14.63 6.26
N ASN A 196 -4.54 -15.03 5.30
CA ASN A 196 -4.31 -14.79 3.87
C ASN A 196 -4.68 -13.36 3.42
N THR A 197 -5.31 -12.57 4.28
CA THR A 197 -5.75 -11.20 4.01
C THR A 197 -5.14 -10.22 5.00
N VAL A 198 -5.48 -8.93 4.88
CA VAL A 198 -5.11 -7.92 5.88
C VAL A 198 -6.37 -7.36 6.54
N ARG A 199 -6.23 -6.94 7.80
CA ARG A 199 -7.25 -6.18 8.54
C ARG A 199 -6.84 -4.72 8.60
N ILE A 200 -7.80 -3.83 8.33
CA ILE A 200 -7.64 -2.38 8.48
C ILE A 200 -8.43 -1.93 9.69
N ASP A 201 -7.76 -1.30 10.65
CA ASP A 201 -8.38 -0.59 11.76
C ASP A 201 -8.79 0.83 11.29
N PRO A 202 -10.10 1.10 11.14
CA PRO A 202 -10.55 2.39 10.66
C PRO A 202 -10.40 3.50 11.71
N TYR A 203 -10.23 3.18 13.00
CA TYR A 203 -10.01 4.16 14.05
C TYR A 203 -8.57 4.69 14.02
N LEU A 204 -7.61 3.82 13.75
CA LEU A 204 -6.20 4.21 13.57
C LEU A 204 -5.93 4.83 12.20
N CYS A 205 -6.66 4.44 11.15
CA CYS A 205 -6.42 4.92 9.79
C CYS A 205 -6.59 6.45 9.67
N GLN A 206 -5.50 7.15 9.35
CA GLN A 206 -5.47 8.61 9.17
C GLN A 206 -5.51 9.04 7.69
N GLY A 207 -5.98 8.17 6.79
CA GLY A 207 -6.30 8.60 5.43
C GLY A 207 -5.14 9.15 4.59
N CYS A 208 -3.87 8.79 4.84
CA CYS A 208 -2.72 9.31 4.08
C CYS A 208 -2.55 8.71 2.67
N ALA A 209 -3.36 7.72 2.30
CA ALA A 209 -3.36 7.01 1.01
C ALA A 209 -2.04 6.31 0.59
N THR A 210 -0.97 6.32 1.41
CA THR A 210 0.30 5.66 1.05
C THR A 210 0.13 4.17 0.74
N CYS A 211 -0.73 3.47 1.49
CA CYS A 211 -1.01 2.06 1.26
C CYS A 211 -1.72 1.79 -0.08
N THR A 212 -2.47 2.76 -0.62
CA THR A 212 -3.16 2.62 -1.92
C THR A 212 -2.20 2.86 -3.08
N LEU A 213 -1.24 3.79 -2.92
CA LEU A 213 -0.11 3.95 -3.85
C LEU A 213 0.75 2.67 -3.88
N ALA A 214 1.09 2.13 -2.71
CA ALA A 214 1.92 0.92 -2.61
C ALA A 214 1.20 -0.38 -3.02
N CYS A 215 -0.15 -0.40 -3.07
CA CYS A 215 -0.91 -1.59 -3.44
C CYS A 215 -0.86 -1.81 -4.97
N PRO A 216 -0.23 -2.90 -5.47
CA PRO A 216 -0.06 -3.10 -6.91
C PRO A 216 -1.32 -3.65 -7.59
N THR A 217 -2.16 -4.40 -6.87
CA THR A 217 -3.40 -4.97 -7.40
C THR A 217 -4.54 -3.96 -7.37
N GLY A 218 -4.46 -2.94 -6.51
CA GLY A 218 -5.58 -2.06 -6.19
C GLY A 218 -6.58 -2.69 -5.22
N ALA A 219 -6.20 -3.76 -4.50
CA ALA A 219 -7.02 -4.33 -3.42
C ALA A 219 -7.37 -3.30 -2.34
N LEU A 220 -6.44 -2.38 -2.05
CA LEU A 220 -6.71 -1.18 -1.26
C LEU A 220 -6.90 0.01 -2.19
N SER A 221 -8.01 0.71 -2.06
CA SER A 221 -8.29 1.96 -2.78
C SER A 221 -8.78 3.06 -1.85
N PHE A 222 -8.48 4.31 -2.22
CA PHE A 222 -8.86 5.48 -1.46
C PHE A 222 -10.27 5.94 -1.85
N LYS A 223 -11.06 6.41 -0.88
CA LYS A 223 -12.45 6.82 -1.10
C LYS A 223 -12.63 8.33 -1.31
N PHE A 224 -11.71 9.17 -0.81
CA PHE A 224 -11.94 10.62 -0.71
C PHE A 224 -10.70 11.46 -1.05
N PRO A 225 -10.33 11.61 -2.34
CA PRO A 225 -11.13 11.29 -3.52
C PRO A 225 -10.94 9.84 -4.01
N THR A 226 -11.93 9.35 -4.75
CA THR A 226 -11.78 8.08 -5.48
C THR A 226 -10.83 8.24 -6.66
N ARG A 227 -10.17 7.15 -7.06
CA ARG A 227 -9.33 7.14 -8.28
C ARG A 227 -10.11 7.55 -9.53
N ASP A 228 -11.36 7.10 -9.65
CA ASP A 228 -12.27 7.49 -10.74
C ASP A 228 -12.49 9.02 -10.77
N ALA A 229 -12.75 9.64 -9.62
CA ALA A 229 -12.93 11.08 -9.53
C ALA A 229 -11.64 11.83 -9.89
N LEU A 230 -10.47 11.34 -9.44
CA LEU A 230 -9.18 11.91 -9.83
C LEU A 230 -8.90 11.78 -11.32
N GLY A 231 -9.20 10.61 -11.92
CA GLY A 231 -9.05 10.40 -13.36
C GLY A 231 -9.92 11.35 -14.18
N ARG A 232 -11.20 11.52 -13.81
CA ARG A 232 -12.11 12.47 -14.47
C ARG A 232 -11.63 13.92 -14.35
N ARG A 233 -11.14 14.32 -13.17
CA ARG A 233 -10.57 15.66 -12.96
C ARG A 233 -9.31 15.87 -13.81
N LEU A 234 -8.42 14.87 -13.87
CA LEU A 234 -7.23 14.91 -14.71
C LEU A 234 -7.58 15.10 -16.20
N GLU A 235 -8.56 14.36 -16.71
CA GLU A 235 -9.02 14.53 -18.09
C GLU A 235 -9.63 15.91 -18.35
N GLN A 236 -10.41 16.44 -17.41
CA GLN A 236 -10.98 17.79 -17.52
C GLN A 236 -9.89 18.86 -17.50
N THR A 237 -8.88 18.71 -16.64
CA THR A 237 -7.71 19.61 -16.61
C THR A 237 -6.95 19.55 -17.95
N LEU A 238 -6.83 18.37 -18.56
CA LEU A 238 -6.09 18.14 -19.80
C LEU A 238 -6.99 18.11 -21.06
N SER A 239 -8.23 18.59 -21.04
CA SER A 239 -9.12 18.50 -22.21
C SER A 239 -8.91 19.59 -23.27
N ASN A 240 -8.05 20.58 -23.01
CA ASN A 240 -7.80 21.69 -23.93
C ASN A 240 -6.83 21.24 -25.06
N PRO A 241 -7.09 21.52 -26.35
CA PRO A 241 -6.31 20.99 -27.49
C PRO A 241 -4.80 21.30 -27.53
N ASP A 242 -4.29 22.28 -26.77
CA ASP A 242 -2.84 22.63 -26.76
C ASP A 242 -2.02 21.83 -25.72
N THR A 243 -2.53 20.67 -25.27
CA THR A 243 -2.05 19.94 -24.09
C THR A 243 -0.72 19.21 -24.25
N ALA A 244 -0.26 18.99 -25.48
CA ALA A 244 1.04 18.36 -25.76
C ALA A 244 2.23 19.17 -25.20
N LYS A 245 2.01 20.48 -24.94
CA LYS A 245 3.01 21.40 -24.39
C LYS A 245 2.81 21.75 -22.92
N THR A 246 1.90 21.06 -22.22
CA THR A 246 1.50 21.52 -20.88
C THR A 246 2.35 20.92 -19.78
N VAL A 247 2.93 21.78 -18.94
CA VAL A 247 3.38 21.40 -17.59
C VAL A 247 2.16 21.27 -16.69
N LEU A 248 1.98 20.11 -16.06
CA LEU A 248 0.93 19.86 -15.07
C LEU A 248 1.57 19.68 -13.69
N ILE A 249 1.25 20.58 -12.76
CA ILE A 249 1.66 20.51 -11.37
C ILE A 249 0.56 19.86 -10.54
N VAL A 250 0.88 18.79 -9.82
CA VAL A 250 -0.02 18.14 -8.87
C VAL A 250 0.51 18.36 -7.47
N HIS A 251 -0.35 18.89 -6.59
CA HIS A 251 0.05 19.31 -5.24
C HIS A 251 -1.09 19.11 -4.25
N SER A 252 -0.76 19.13 -2.96
CA SER A 252 -1.76 19.04 -1.89
C SER A 252 -2.60 20.31 -1.76
N ARG A 253 -3.69 20.23 -0.99
CA ARG A 253 -4.56 21.38 -0.72
C ARG A 253 -3.82 22.48 0.04
N GLN A 254 -2.91 22.10 0.93
CA GLN A 254 -2.12 23.00 1.76
C GLN A 254 -1.23 23.92 0.92
N LEU A 255 -0.77 23.43 -0.24
CA LEU A 255 0.06 24.18 -1.19
C LEU A 255 -0.73 25.01 -2.20
N ALA A 256 -2.07 25.00 -2.15
CA ALA A 256 -2.85 25.57 -3.25
C ALA A 256 -2.62 27.08 -3.45
N ALA A 257 -2.53 27.84 -2.36
CA ALA A 257 -2.29 29.28 -2.44
C ALA A 257 -0.88 29.61 -2.96
N SER A 258 0.15 28.93 -2.44
CA SER A 258 1.55 29.18 -2.79
C SER A 258 1.89 28.72 -4.21
N VAL A 259 1.41 27.54 -4.62
CA VAL A 259 1.54 27.06 -6.00
C VAL A 259 0.85 28.03 -6.94
N GLN A 260 -0.39 28.44 -6.66
CA GLN A 260 -1.13 29.37 -7.52
C GLN A 260 -0.40 30.72 -7.66
N ALA A 261 0.16 31.25 -6.57
CA ALA A 261 0.96 32.47 -6.60
C ALA A 261 2.22 32.32 -7.47
N THR A 262 2.83 31.13 -7.46
CA THR A 262 4.04 30.83 -8.26
C THR A 262 3.72 30.68 -9.75
N ILE A 263 2.56 30.11 -10.11
CA ILE A 263 2.24 29.74 -11.50
C ILE A 263 1.35 30.75 -12.25
N ALA A 264 0.83 31.77 -11.56
CA ALA A 264 -0.20 32.69 -12.08
C ALA A 264 0.12 33.34 -13.44
N GLN A 265 1.39 33.40 -13.83
CA GLN A 265 1.86 34.03 -15.07
C GLN A 265 2.54 33.04 -16.04
N GLN A 266 2.50 31.75 -15.75
CA GLN A 266 3.42 30.75 -16.34
C GLN A 266 2.74 29.72 -17.24
N GLY A 267 1.52 29.91 -17.76
CA GLY A 267 0.92 28.96 -18.74
C GLY A 267 0.85 27.48 -18.28
N VAL A 268 0.98 27.24 -16.97
CA VAL A 268 1.07 25.92 -16.33
C VAL A 268 -0.27 25.54 -15.74
N LEU A 269 -0.64 24.26 -15.82
CA LEU A 269 -1.85 23.76 -15.18
C LEU A 269 -1.54 23.23 -13.79
N SER A 270 -2.50 23.36 -12.87
CA SER A 270 -2.43 22.77 -11.54
C SER A 270 -3.61 21.84 -11.26
N LEU A 271 -3.36 20.79 -10.48
CA LEU A 271 -4.37 19.85 -10.00
C LEU A 271 -4.16 19.58 -8.51
N VAL A 272 -5.13 19.99 -7.69
CA VAL A 272 -5.12 19.76 -6.24
C VAL A 272 -5.51 18.31 -5.91
N VAL A 273 -4.65 17.57 -5.22
CA VAL A 273 -4.94 16.20 -4.74
C VAL A 273 -4.60 16.06 -3.27
N ASP A 274 -5.59 15.65 -2.47
CA ASP A 274 -5.45 15.56 -1.02
C ASP A 274 -5.97 14.20 -0.52
N PRO A 275 -5.11 13.36 0.09
CA PRO A 275 -3.66 13.54 0.23
C PRO A 275 -2.94 13.22 -1.09
N LEU A 276 -1.73 13.76 -1.29
CA LEU A 276 -0.96 13.58 -2.52
C LEU A 276 -0.76 12.10 -2.94
N PRO A 277 -0.50 11.12 -2.03
CA PRO A 277 -0.38 9.71 -2.39
C PRO A 277 -1.67 9.07 -2.94
N ALA A 278 -2.82 9.73 -2.86
CA ALA A 278 -4.04 9.27 -3.55
C ALA A 278 -3.93 9.41 -5.08
N PHE A 279 -3.03 10.27 -5.57
CA PHE A 279 -2.66 10.34 -6.97
C PHE A 279 -1.67 9.20 -7.29
N GLY A 280 -2.21 8.02 -7.61
CA GLY A 280 -1.43 6.81 -7.87
C GLY A 280 -0.55 6.89 -9.13
N ASP A 281 0.43 6.00 -9.23
CA ASP A 281 1.37 5.89 -10.35
C ASP A 281 0.70 5.56 -11.70
N GLU A 282 -0.48 4.93 -11.67
CA GLU A 282 -1.35 4.79 -12.83
C GLU A 282 -1.88 6.14 -13.33
N LEU A 283 -2.16 7.09 -12.43
CA LEU A 283 -2.60 8.42 -12.80
C LEU A 283 -1.44 9.29 -13.28
N TRP A 284 -0.21 9.01 -12.83
CA TRP A 284 0.99 9.67 -13.36
C TRP A 284 1.20 9.32 -14.82
N LEU A 285 1.15 8.01 -15.13
CA LEU A 285 1.28 7.53 -16.49
C LEU A 285 0.10 7.99 -17.37
N ARG A 286 -1.12 8.04 -16.80
CA ARG A 286 -2.31 8.60 -17.46
C ARG A 286 -2.12 10.06 -17.85
N ALA A 287 -1.56 10.90 -16.99
CA ALA A 287 -1.33 12.31 -17.32
C ALA A 287 -0.46 12.43 -18.58
N LEU A 288 0.62 11.65 -18.65
CA LEU A 288 1.50 11.59 -19.83
C LEU A 288 0.78 11.03 -21.06
N ALA A 289 -0.04 9.98 -20.89
CA ALA A 289 -0.82 9.38 -21.97
C ALA A 289 -1.92 10.29 -22.52
N LEU A 290 -2.45 11.19 -21.68
CA LEU A 290 -3.41 12.23 -22.07
C LEU A 290 -2.73 13.45 -22.71
N GLY A 291 -1.40 13.45 -22.82
CA GLY A 291 -0.63 14.46 -23.54
C GLY A 291 0.17 15.42 -22.66
N ALA A 292 0.09 15.33 -21.32
CA ALA A 292 0.86 16.22 -20.45
C ALA A 292 2.35 16.19 -20.83
N GLY A 293 2.88 17.37 -21.13
CA GLY A 293 4.26 17.59 -21.55
C GLY A 293 5.25 17.30 -20.42
N THR A 294 4.91 17.66 -19.19
CA THR A 294 5.68 17.28 -18.00
C THR A 294 4.72 17.21 -16.81
N LEU A 295 4.81 16.16 -16.01
CA LEU A 295 4.07 16.01 -14.76
C LEU A 295 5.01 16.30 -13.59
N VAL A 296 4.66 17.30 -12.78
CA VAL A 296 5.43 17.70 -11.60
C VAL A 296 4.59 17.42 -10.35
N LEU A 297 5.07 16.53 -9.49
CA LEU A 297 4.48 16.30 -8.17
C LEU A 297 5.21 17.18 -7.14
N VAL A 298 4.46 17.97 -6.37
CA VAL A 298 5.03 18.88 -5.37
C VAL A 298 4.59 18.44 -3.97
N ALA A 299 5.58 18.14 -3.13
CA ALA A 299 5.40 17.74 -1.74
C ALA A 299 5.33 18.96 -0.82
N ASP A 300 4.43 18.90 0.16
CA ASP A 300 4.48 19.75 1.34
C ASP A 300 5.34 19.13 2.45
N GLU A 301 5.61 19.91 3.49
CA GLU A 301 6.36 19.47 4.66
C GLU A 301 5.56 18.55 5.60
N LEU A 302 4.24 18.44 5.43
CA LEU A 302 3.36 17.59 6.23
C LEU A 302 3.34 16.14 5.73
N LEU A 303 3.86 15.88 4.54
CA LEU A 303 3.97 14.55 3.97
C LEU A 303 4.91 13.68 4.81
N SER A 304 4.38 12.56 5.33
CA SER A 304 5.13 11.66 6.21
C SER A 304 6.38 11.06 5.53
N PRO A 305 7.45 10.74 6.27
CA PRO A 305 8.65 10.11 5.72
C PRO A 305 8.35 8.81 4.94
N LYS A 306 7.47 7.93 5.46
CA LYS A 306 7.01 6.75 4.71
C LYS A 306 6.29 7.10 3.41
N SER A 307 5.39 8.10 3.41
CA SER A 307 4.73 8.57 2.18
C SER A 307 5.74 9.05 1.14
N ARG A 308 6.72 9.86 1.58
CA ARG A 308 7.79 10.38 0.72
C ARG A 308 8.63 9.24 0.12
N SER A 309 9.08 8.30 0.94
CA SER A 309 9.86 7.15 0.51
C SER A 309 9.13 6.29 -0.54
N VAL A 310 7.82 6.10 -0.39
CA VAL A 310 7.02 5.37 -1.39
C VAL A 310 6.94 6.14 -2.70
N ILE A 311 6.68 7.45 -2.66
CA ILE A 311 6.66 8.27 -3.88
C ILE A 311 8.04 8.22 -4.58
N GLU A 312 9.13 8.39 -3.86
CA GLU A 312 10.50 8.32 -4.40
C GLU A 312 10.82 6.95 -5.03
N SER A 313 10.40 5.86 -4.37
CA SER A 313 10.53 4.52 -4.92
C SER A 313 9.75 4.35 -6.24
N HIS A 314 8.51 4.85 -6.30
CA HIS A 314 7.71 4.81 -7.53
C HIS A 314 8.29 5.73 -8.61
N MET A 315 8.82 6.90 -8.26
CA MET A 315 9.53 7.80 -9.18
C MET A 315 10.72 7.09 -9.83
N LEU A 316 11.55 6.40 -9.04
CA LEU A 316 12.67 5.63 -9.56
C LEU A 316 12.23 4.52 -10.52
N GLN A 317 11.13 3.83 -10.21
CA GLN A 317 10.56 2.80 -11.09
C GLN A 317 10.04 3.41 -12.41
N MET A 318 9.34 4.54 -12.34
CA MET A 318 8.83 5.23 -13.52
C MET A 318 9.96 5.79 -14.39
N HIS A 319 10.99 6.42 -13.80
CA HIS A 319 12.17 6.90 -14.53
C HIS A 319 12.93 5.78 -15.23
N ALA A 320 12.93 4.56 -14.69
CA ALA A 320 13.48 3.39 -15.38
C ALA A 320 12.56 2.89 -16.52
N ALA A 321 11.24 3.00 -16.35
CA ALA A 321 10.25 2.54 -17.33
C ALA A 321 10.06 3.49 -18.53
N LEU A 322 10.01 4.80 -18.30
CA LEU A 322 9.66 5.82 -19.32
C LEU A 322 10.49 5.74 -20.61
N PRO A 323 11.83 5.54 -20.58
CA PRO A 323 12.62 5.45 -21.82
C PRO A 323 12.19 4.29 -22.72
N THR A 324 11.71 3.18 -22.16
CA THR A 324 11.23 2.04 -22.96
C THR A 324 9.91 2.33 -23.68
N LEU A 325 9.18 3.35 -23.23
CA LEU A 325 7.97 3.89 -23.85
C LEU A 325 8.28 5.04 -24.82
N GLY A 326 9.56 5.36 -25.06
CA GLY A 326 9.98 6.49 -25.88
C GLY A 326 9.80 7.85 -25.20
N LEU A 327 9.67 7.88 -23.87
CA LEU A 327 9.52 9.11 -23.09
C LEU A 327 10.81 9.42 -22.32
N ALA A 328 11.20 10.69 -22.29
CA ALA A 328 12.31 11.15 -21.48
C ALA A 328 11.98 11.04 -19.97
N ARG A 329 13.00 10.79 -19.14
CA ARG A 329 12.82 10.56 -17.69
C ARG A 329 12.28 11.78 -16.96
N ASP A 330 12.72 12.95 -17.41
CA ASP A 330 12.41 14.27 -16.88
C ASP A 330 10.97 14.72 -17.17
N ARG A 331 10.20 13.97 -17.98
CA ARG A 331 8.75 14.13 -18.14
C ARG A 331 7.98 13.93 -16.83
N LEU A 332 8.62 13.32 -15.82
CA LEU A 332 8.07 13.13 -14.49
C LEU A 332 9.04 13.71 -13.45
N VAL A 333 8.58 14.67 -12.66
CA VAL A 333 9.41 15.43 -11.72
C VAL A 333 8.81 15.37 -10.32
N TRP A 334 9.67 15.23 -9.32
CA TRP A 334 9.33 15.25 -7.89
C TRP A 334 10.07 16.39 -7.21
N LEU A 335 9.34 17.33 -6.59
CA LEU A 335 9.91 18.52 -5.94
C LEU A 335 9.35 18.72 -4.53
N GLN A 336 10.12 19.41 -3.70
CA GLN A 336 9.56 20.10 -2.53
C GLN A 336 9.01 21.46 -2.98
N GLU A 337 8.02 22.00 -2.26
CA GLU A 337 7.44 23.33 -2.54
C GLU A 337 8.51 24.42 -2.75
N ARG A 338 9.50 24.49 -1.87
CA ARG A 338 10.58 25.50 -1.91
C ARG A 338 11.41 25.49 -3.20
N ASP A 339 11.44 24.36 -3.91
CA ASP A 339 12.23 24.18 -5.12
C ASP A 339 11.42 24.50 -6.40
N LEU A 340 10.11 24.70 -6.28
CA LEU A 340 9.20 24.87 -7.41
C LEU A 340 9.49 26.14 -8.22
N ALA A 341 9.66 27.29 -7.54
CA ALA A 341 9.93 28.56 -8.21
C ALA A 341 11.24 28.50 -9.00
N ARG A 342 12.33 28.02 -8.38
CA ARG A 342 13.62 27.84 -9.03
C ARG A 342 13.54 26.91 -10.24
N TRP A 343 12.79 25.80 -10.11
CA TRP A 343 12.60 24.86 -11.21
C TRP A 343 11.84 25.50 -12.39
N LEU A 344 10.79 26.27 -12.10
CA LEU A 344 10.04 27.00 -13.14
C LEU A 344 10.90 28.09 -13.81
N ASP A 345 11.78 28.77 -13.07
CA ASP A 345 12.69 29.77 -13.65
C ASP A 345 13.72 29.13 -14.60
N GLU A 346 14.23 27.95 -14.25
CA GLU A 346 15.23 27.21 -15.05
C GLU A 346 14.61 26.60 -16.32
N TYR A 347 13.45 25.95 -16.17
CA TYR A 347 12.85 25.13 -17.23
C TYR A 347 11.67 25.79 -17.94
N GLY A 348 11.13 26.88 -17.39
CA GLY A 348 9.97 27.60 -17.90
C GLY A 348 8.66 26.80 -17.86
N ALA A 349 7.62 27.42 -18.41
CA ALA A 349 6.33 26.80 -18.73
C ALA A 349 6.40 25.72 -19.84
N GLU A 350 7.56 25.60 -20.49
CA GLU A 350 7.77 24.73 -21.63
C GLU A 350 8.12 23.32 -21.16
N PRO A 351 7.60 22.26 -21.81
CA PRO A 351 7.98 20.89 -21.47
C PRO A 351 9.48 20.67 -21.71
N LEU A 352 10.11 19.92 -20.82
CA LEU A 352 11.53 19.57 -20.93
C LEU A 352 11.85 18.85 -22.26
N GLY A 353 10.93 18.04 -22.77
CA GLY A 353 11.07 17.35 -24.06
C GLY A 353 10.96 18.22 -25.31
N ALA A 354 10.49 19.47 -25.20
CA ALA A 354 10.36 20.40 -26.33
C ALA A 354 11.67 21.20 -26.57
N ARG A 355 12.52 21.36 -25.56
CA ARG A 355 13.73 22.21 -25.61
C ARG A 355 14.95 21.56 -26.31
N GLY A 356 14.81 20.38 -26.89
CA GLY A 356 15.93 19.61 -27.49
C GLY A 356 15.63 18.84 -28.77
N GLN A 357 14.50 19.10 -29.45
CA GLN A 357 14.09 18.35 -30.66
C GLN A 357 14.14 19.18 -31.95
N ASN A 358 15.19 20.00 -32.14
CA ASN A 358 15.50 20.58 -33.45
C ASN A 358 16.41 19.68 -34.31
N GLU A 359 16.18 18.36 -34.33
CA GLU A 359 16.91 17.48 -35.27
C GLU A 359 16.31 16.06 -35.51
N LEU A 360 15.18 15.69 -34.90
CA LEU A 360 14.54 14.37 -35.12
C LEU A 360 13.02 14.44 -35.40
N GLU A 361 12.51 15.56 -35.90
CA GLU A 361 11.09 15.71 -36.27
C GLU A 361 10.69 15.02 -37.58
N SER A 362 11.57 14.26 -38.22
CA SER A 362 11.26 13.56 -39.48
C SER A 362 10.73 12.13 -39.32
N ALA A 363 10.66 11.58 -38.10
CA ALA A 363 10.24 10.18 -37.88
C ALA A 363 9.00 9.99 -36.98
N SER A 364 8.47 11.05 -36.36
CA SER A 364 7.29 10.98 -35.47
C SER A 364 6.00 11.53 -36.08
N ASN A 365 6.03 11.98 -37.35
CA ASN A 365 4.83 12.35 -38.10
C ASN A 365 3.94 11.12 -38.35
N GLY A 366 3.05 10.82 -37.40
CA GLY A 366 2.00 9.83 -37.59
C GLY A 366 1.37 9.21 -36.33
N ARG A 367 1.97 9.31 -35.14
CA ARG A 367 1.29 8.82 -33.92
C ARG A 367 0.38 9.90 -33.34
N ARG A 368 -0.72 10.18 -34.05
CA ARG A 368 -1.93 10.68 -33.39
C ARG A 368 -2.25 9.73 -32.22
N PRO A 369 -2.60 10.23 -31.02
CA PRO A 369 -3.13 9.37 -29.98
C PRO A 369 -4.27 8.57 -30.61
N VAL A 370 -4.16 7.24 -30.54
CA VAL A 370 -5.17 6.32 -31.07
C VAL A 370 -6.52 6.82 -30.56
N SER A 371 -7.45 7.03 -31.49
CA SER A 371 -8.82 7.45 -31.20
C SER A 371 -9.33 6.69 -29.98
N ARG A 372 -9.73 7.45 -28.95
CA ARG A 372 -10.20 6.93 -27.65
C ARG A 372 -11.12 5.72 -27.89
N PRO A 373 -10.73 4.49 -27.49
CA PRO A 373 -11.66 3.38 -27.56
C PRO A 373 -12.80 3.67 -26.59
N SER A 374 -14.01 3.80 -27.13
CA SER A 374 -15.24 4.05 -26.37
C SER A 374 -15.63 2.84 -25.50
N ALA A 375 -16.06 3.11 -24.26
CA ALA A 375 -17.38 2.75 -23.69
C ALA A 375 -17.35 2.56 -22.16
N SER A 376 -16.17 2.40 -21.56
CA SER A 376 -15.99 2.60 -20.12
C SER A 376 -14.60 3.14 -19.87
N PRO A 377 -14.50 4.26 -19.16
CA PRO A 377 -13.20 4.80 -18.92
C PRO A 377 -12.39 3.90 -17.98
N SER A 378 -11.11 3.70 -18.32
CA SER A 378 -10.20 2.72 -17.70
C SER A 378 -10.10 2.82 -16.18
N TRP A 379 -10.40 3.98 -15.60
CA TRP A 379 -10.33 4.26 -14.17
C TRP A 379 -11.37 3.50 -13.32
N ALA A 380 -12.42 2.93 -13.93
CA ALA A 380 -13.37 2.04 -13.25
C ALA A 380 -12.83 0.61 -13.07
N ARG A 381 -11.79 0.22 -13.82
CA ARG A 381 -11.14 -1.10 -13.71
C ARG A 381 -10.16 -1.12 -12.53
N TYR A 382 -9.81 -2.29 -11.98
CA TYR A 382 -8.81 -2.34 -10.91
C TYR A 382 -7.43 -1.80 -11.38
N LYS A 383 -6.63 -1.31 -10.41
CA LYS A 383 -5.48 -0.41 -10.64
C LYS A 383 -4.51 -0.89 -11.73
N ARG A 384 -4.18 -2.18 -11.71
CA ARG A 384 -3.24 -2.80 -12.66
C ARG A 384 -3.71 -2.69 -14.11
N LEU A 385 -5.01 -2.86 -14.38
CA LEU A 385 -5.54 -2.74 -15.75
C LEU A 385 -5.52 -1.30 -16.23
N ALA A 386 -5.87 -0.34 -15.37
CA ALA A 386 -5.77 1.09 -15.72
C ALA A 386 -4.34 1.43 -16.18
N TRP A 387 -3.35 0.98 -15.42
CA TRP A 387 -1.93 1.16 -15.73
C TRP A 387 -1.54 0.51 -17.08
N ILE A 388 -2.00 -0.71 -17.38
CA ILE A 388 -1.75 -1.37 -18.68
C ILE A 388 -2.44 -0.63 -19.84
N ASP A 389 -3.65 -0.12 -19.62
CA ASP A 389 -4.37 0.68 -20.62
C ASP A 389 -3.59 1.97 -20.92
N ASP A 390 -2.92 2.57 -19.93
CA ASP A 390 -2.04 3.71 -20.14
C ASP A 390 -0.80 3.39 -20.98
N VAL A 391 -0.17 2.24 -20.74
CA VAL A 391 0.92 1.75 -21.61
C VAL A 391 0.46 1.59 -23.06
N ARG A 392 -0.77 1.09 -23.28
CA ARG A 392 -1.34 0.96 -24.63
C ARG A 392 -1.57 2.31 -25.29
N LEU A 393 -2.08 3.28 -24.54
CA LEU A 393 -2.32 4.65 -25.05
C LEU A 393 -1.03 5.35 -25.46
N LEU A 394 0.07 5.06 -24.78
CA LEU A 394 1.41 5.51 -25.16
C LEU A 394 2.00 4.76 -26.38
N GLY A 395 1.23 3.87 -27.01
CA GLY A 395 1.58 3.22 -28.27
C GLY A 395 2.52 2.03 -28.11
N ALA A 396 2.67 1.47 -26.91
CA ALA A 396 3.53 0.31 -26.67
C ALA A 396 3.05 -0.99 -27.33
N SER A 397 1.82 -1.06 -27.85
CA SER A 397 1.32 -2.22 -28.60
C SER A 397 1.97 -2.39 -29.97
N VAL A 398 2.68 -1.36 -30.46
CA VAL A 398 3.28 -1.31 -31.79
C VAL A 398 4.73 -0.86 -31.66
N GLY A 399 5.71 -1.69 -32.02
CA GLY A 399 7.13 -1.33 -32.01
C GLY A 399 8.07 -2.50 -31.71
N ALA A 400 9.38 -2.23 -31.70
CA ALA A 400 10.41 -3.18 -31.29
C ALA A 400 10.30 -3.51 -29.80
N GLU A 401 10.63 -4.75 -29.41
CA GLU A 401 10.64 -5.15 -28.00
C GLU A 401 11.72 -4.37 -27.23
N THR A 402 11.29 -3.59 -26.25
CA THR A 402 12.18 -2.87 -25.34
C THR A 402 11.99 -3.42 -23.93
N THR A 403 13.07 -3.47 -23.15
CA THR A 403 12.97 -3.86 -21.74
C THR A 403 13.88 -2.98 -20.89
N ALA A 404 13.47 -2.74 -19.64
CA ALA A 404 14.30 -2.09 -18.64
C ALA A 404 14.37 -2.94 -17.37
N VAL A 405 15.53 -2.96 -16.73
CA VAL A 405 15.65 -3.50 -15.37
C VAL A 405 15.02 -2.48 -14.42
N LEU A 406 14.19 -2.96 -13.50
CA LEU A 406 13.60 -2.12 -12.47
C LEU A 406 14.28 -2.37 -11.11
N PRO A 407 14.23 -1.41 -10.17
CA PRO A 407 14.67 -1.62 -8.80
C PRO A 407 13.98 -2.81 -8.13
N ALA A 408 14.65 -3.40 -7.13
CA ALA A 408 14.04 -4.42 -6.29
C ALA A 408 12.77 -3.89 -5.61
N GLY A 409 11.76 -4.74 -5.45
CA GLY A 409 10.47 -4.36 -4.85
C GLY A 409 9.42 -3.82 -5.83
N SER A 410 9.79 -3.58 -7.10
CA SER A 410 8.88 -3.16 -8.17
C SER A 410 7.69 -4.10 -8.34
N SER A 411 6.55 -3.55 -8.77
CA SER A 411 5.32 -4.29 -9.02
C SER A 411 5.25 -4.94 -10.42
N PHE A 412 6.24 -4.67 -11.27
CA PHE A 412 6.40 -5.24 -12.61
C PHE A 412 7.66 -6.09 -12.67
N GLY A 413 7.58 -7.17 -13.44
CA GLY A 413 8.70 -8.06 -13.66
C GLY A 413 8.27 -9.45 -14.11
N GLN A 414 9.26 -10.31 -14.32
CA GLN A 414 9.06 -11.68 -14.76
C GLN A 414 9.33 -12.72 -13.65
N VAL A 415 8.84 -13.93 -13.88
CA VAL A 415 9.22 -15.14 -13.14
C VAL A 415 10.24 -15.90 -13.99
N ARG A 416 11.40 -16.22 -13.44
CA ARG A 416 12.40 -17.09 -14.06
C ARG A 416 12.28 -18.50 -13.53
N VAL A 417 12.47 -19.48 -14.41
CA VAL A 417 12.41 -20.91 -14.07
C VAL A 417 13.77 -21.54 -14.29
N ASN A 418 14.27 -22.26 -13.29
CA ASN A 418 15.39 -23.17 -13.44
C ASN A 418 14.88 -24.44 -14.14
N ALA A 419 15.30 -24.63 -15.39
CA ALA A 419 14.84 -25.74 -16.21
C ALA A 419 15.34 -27.11 -15.72
N GLN A 420 16.38 -27.20 -14.91
CA GLN A 420 16.85 -28.48 -14.36
C GLN A 420 16.07 -28.88 -13.09
N ARG A 421 15.66 -27.90 -12.28
CA ARG A 421 14.95 -28.13 -11.00
C ARG A 421 13.44 -28.20 -11.16
N CYS A 422 12.86 -27.50 -12.12
CA CYS A 422 11.40 -27.44 -12.26
C CYS A 422 10.82 -28.79 -12.71
N THR A 423 9.95 -29.35 -11.88
CA THR A 423 9.29 -30.64 -12.09
C THR A 423 7.89 -30.54 -12.71
N LEU A 424 7.38 -29.33 -12.94
CA LEU A 424 5.99 -29.08 -13.36
C LEU A 424 4.96 -29.69 -12.41
N CYS A 425 5.19 -29.59 -11.10
CA CYS A 425 4.20 -29.93 -10.08
C CYS A 425 3.04 -28.93 -9.97
N PHE A 426 3.15 -27.78 -10.65
CA PHE A 426 2.17 -26.70 -10.68
C PHE A 426 1.74 -26.11 -9.33
N ALA A 427 2.50 -26.34 -8.25
CA ALA A 427 2.28 -25.66 -6.96
C ALA A 427 2.23 -24.12 -7.13
N CYS A 428 3.09 -23.57 -7.99
CA CYS A 428 3.13 -22.14 -8.30
C CYS A 428 1.86 -21.61 -9.00
N VAL A 429 1.15 -22.45 -9.76
CA VAL A 429 -0.13 -22.08 -10.40
C VAL A 429 -1.20 -21.93 -9.34
N ASN A 430 -1.29 -22.90 -8.42
CA ASN A 430 -2.26 -22.89 -7.33
C ASN A 430 -2.03 -21.75 -6.30
N LEU A 431 -0.78 -21.30 -6.16
CA LEU A 431 -0.40 -20.22 -5.26
C LEU A 431 -0.39 -18.83 -5.91
N CYS A 432 -0.73 -18.71 -7.20
CA CYS A 432 -0.71 -17.41 -7.89
C CYS A 432 -2.07 -16.69 -7.73
N PRO A 433 -2.20 -15.69 -6.84
CA PRO A 433 -3.50 -15.04 -6.57
C PRO A 433 -4.04 -14.27 -7.78
N THR A 434 -3.16 -13.81 -8.67
CA THR A 434 -3.54 -13.04 -9.86
C THR A 434 -3.67 -13.91 -11.12
N SER A 435 -3.53 -15.24 -10.99
CA SER A 435 -3.56 -16.18 -12.12
C SER A 435 -2.56 -15.82 -13.25
N ALA A 436 -1.42 -15.22 -12.88
CA ALA A 436 -0.34 -14.91 -13.80
C ALA A 436 0.43 -16.16 -14.27
N LEU A 437 0.36 -17.26 -13.52
CA LEU A 437 0.89 -18.57 -13.88
C LEU A 437 -0.27 -19.52 -14.15
N LYS A 438 -0.20 -20.29 -15.24
CA LYS A 438 -1.22 -21.26 -15.64
C LYS A 438 -0.59 -22.56 -16.13
N ALA A 439 -1.25 -23.67 -15.89
CA ALA A 439 -0.99 -24.93 -16.58
C ALA A 439 -1.84 -24.97 -17.86
N VAL A 440 -1.22 -25.26 -19.00
CA VAL A 440 -1.88 -25.33 -20.32
C VAL A 440 -1.46 -26.62 -21.02
N ASP A 441 -2.35 -27.15 -21.88
CA ASP A 441 -2.13 -28.34 -22.72
C ASP A 441 -2.10 -29.67 -21.95
N ALA A 442 -2.99 -30.59 -22.36
CA ALA A 442 -3.09 -31.93 -21.78
C ALA A 442 -1.90 -32.85 -22.17
N LYS A 443 -1.26 -32.64 -23.32
CA LYS A 443 -0.15 -33.47 -23.80
C LYS A 443 1.21 -32.97 -23.32
N THR A 444 1.44 -31.65 -23.35
CA THR A 444 2.78 -31.05 -23.15
C THR A 444 2.96 -30.31 -21.83
N GLN A 445 1.92 -30.27 -20.98
CA GLN A 445 1.94 -29.71 -19.60
C GLN A 445 2.78 -28.45 -19.48
N GLN A 446 2.36 -27.40 -20.17
CA GLN A 446 3.08 -26.14 -20.22
C GLN A 446 2.79 -25.30 -18.98
N LEU A 447 3.85 -24.83 -18.32
CA LEU A 447 3.79 -23.72 -17.38
C LEU A 447 3.86 -22.41 -18.16
N VAL A 448 2.73 -21.71 -18.26
CA VAL A 448 2.58 -20.46 -18.99
C VAL A 448 2.52 -19.28 -18.03
N PHE A 449 3.21 -18.19 -18.39
CA PHE A 449 3.26 -16.95 -17.63
C PHE A 449 2.71 -15.76 -18.41
N GLN A 450 1.94 -14.92 -17.75
CA GLN A 450 1.41 -13.67 -18.28
C GLN A 450 1.85 -12.50 -17.40
N GLU A 451 2.84 -11.73 -17.88
CA GLU A 451 3.48 -10.65 -17.11
C GLU A 451 2.51 -9.52 -16.71
N SER A 452 1.52 -9.23 -17.55
CA SER A 452 0.49 -8.21 -17.28
C SER A 452 -0.32 -8.49 -16.01
N ALA A 453 -0.48 -9.75 -15.62
CA ALA A 453 -1.16 -10.16 -14.39
C ALA A 453 -0.22 -10.28 -13.17
N CYS A 454 1.09 -10.34 -13.36
CA CYS A 454 2.03 -10.56 -12.26
C CYS A 454 2.25 -9.29 -11.43
N VAL A 455 2.14 -9.38 -10.10
CA VAL A 455 2.38 -8.26 -9.17
C VAL A 455 3.63 -8.45 -8.30
N GLN A 456 4.50 -9.39 -8.69
CA GLN A 456 5.78 -9.67 -8.02
C GLN A 456 5.60 -9.91 -6.51
N CYS A 457 4.61 -10.72 -6.13
CA CYS A 457 4.26 -11.00 -4.72
C CYS A 457 5.09 -12.10 -4.05
N GLY A 458 5.86 -12.88 -4.82
CA GLY A 458 6.77 -13.89 -4.28
C GLY A 458 6.14 -15.23 -3.88
N LEU A 459 4.81 -15.35 -3.82
CA LEU A 459 4.13 -16.60 -3.41
C LEU A 459 4.56 -17.83 -4.21
N CYS A 460 4.74 -17.67 -5.54
CA CYS A 460 5.23 -18.76 -6.39
C CYS A 460 6.66 -19.22 -6.04
N VAL A 461 7.53 -18.30 -5.59
CA VAL A 461 8.90 -18.60 -5.19
C VAL A 461 8.89 -19.31 -3.84
N VAL A 462 8.20 -18.74 -2.84
CA VAL A 462 8.13 -19.30 -1.48
C VAL A 462 7.49 -20.68 -1.47
N GLY A 463 6.45 -20.89 -2.27
CA GLY A 463 5.75 -22.17 -2.32
C GLY A 463 6.30 -23.18 -3.33
N CYS A 464 7.46 -22.92 -3.96
CA CYS A 464 8.05 -23.87 -4.90
C CYS A 464 8.83 -24.96 -4.14
N PRO A 465 8.37 -26.24 -4.10
CA PRO A 465 9.03 -27.31 -3.35
C PRO A 465 10.37 -27.75 -3.95
N GLU A 466 10.69 -27.28 -5.15
CA GLU A 466 11.95 -27.54 -5.85
C GLU A 466 12.88 -26.32 -5.85
N GLU A 467 12.44 -25.19 -5.27
CA GLU A 467 13.11 -23.87 -5.33
C GLU A 467 13.55 -23.51 -6.77
N ALA A 468 12.70 -23.83 -7.74
CA ALA A 468 13.00 -23.67 -9.16
C ALA A 468 12.62 -22.30 -9.71
N LEU A 469 12.04 -21.41 -8.90
CA LEU A 469 11.49 -20.14 -9.33
C LEU A 469 12.23 -18.96 -8.70
N SER A 470 12.44 -17.90 -9.46
CA SER A 470 12.93 -16.62 -8.95
C SER A 470 12.20 -15.44 -9.61
N LEU A 471 12.22 -14.30 -8.94
CA LEU A 471 11.64 -13.05 -9.44
C LEU A 471 12.73 -12.15 -10.03
N GLN A 472 12.42 -11.50 -11.15
CA GLN A 472 13.24 -10.42 -11.69
C GLN A 472 12.37 -9.20 -11.99
N ALA A 473 12.62 -8.13 -11.24
CA ALA A 473 12.01 -6.83 -11.50
C ALA A 473 12.46 -6.29 -12.86
N ARG A 474 11.49 -6.09 -13.75
CA ARG A 474 11.71 -5.54 -15.09
C ARG A 474 10.46 -4.86 -15.59
N PHE A 475 10.64 -4.06 -16.63
CA PHE A 475 9.57 -3.44 -17.38
C PHE A 475 9.67 -3.83 -18.85
N ALA A 476 8.61 -4.41 -19.40
CA ALA A 476 8.52 -4.88 -20.78
C ALA A 476 7.20 -4.38 -21.40
N PRO A 477 7.14 -3.13 -21.88
CA PRO A 477 5.89 -2.47 -22.23
C PRO A 477 5.10 -3.19 -23.32
N GLN A 478 5.76 -3.76 -24.34
CA GLN A 478 5.09 -4.52 -25.40
C GLN A 478 4.45 -5.80 -24.83
N THR A 479 5.19 -6.55 -24.01
CA THR A 479 4.68 -7.75 -23.31
C THR A 479 3.47 -7.43 -22.45
N LEU A 480 3.50 -6.29 -21.74
CA LEU A 480 2.40 -5.83 -20.90
C LEU A 480 1.18 -5.40 -21.74
N ALA A 481 1.39 -4.55 -22.75
CA ALA A 481 0.36 -4.03 -23.64
C ALA A 481 -0.40 -5.16 -24.36
N ASN A 482 0.36 -6.10 -24.91
CA ASN A 482 -0.17 -7.24 -25.67
C ASN A 482 -0.65 -8.38 -24.77
N MET A 483 -0.44 -8.26 -23.45
CA MET A 483 -0.75 -9.30 -22.47
C MET A 483 -0.16 -10.67 -22.88
N THR A 484 1.07 -10.64 -23.41
CA THR A 484 1.74 -11.80 -23.99
C THR A 484 1.84 -12.94 -22.97
N ARG A 485 1.60 -14.15 -23.46
CA ARG A 485 1.78 -15.39 -22.71
C ARG A 485 3.05 -16.08 -23.17
N THR A 486 3.92 -16.40 -22.21
CA THR A 486 5.21 -17.06 -22.47
C THR A 486 5.23 -18.42 -21.81
N VAL A 487 5.65 -19.46 -22.54
CA VAL A 487 5.91 -20.78 -21.96
C VAL A 487 7.22 -20.70 -21.19
N LEU A 488 7.15 -20.90 -19.87
CA LEU A 488 8.32 -20.89 -19.00
C LEU A 488 8.99 -22.26 -18.87
N GLN A 489 8.19 -23.33 -18.94
CA GLN A 489 8.64 -24.71 -18.89
C GLN A 489 7.59 -25.63 -19.49
N GLN A 490 8.01 -26.75 -20.09
CA GLN A 490 7.12 -27.77 -20.63
C GLN A 490 7.75 -29.16 -20.51
N ASP A 491 6.91 -30.19 -20.52
CA ASP A 491 7.34 -31.59 -20.46
C ASP A 491 6.25 -32.52 -20.98
N GLU A 492 6.64 -33.65 -21.53
CA GLU A 492 5.68 -34.64 -22.03
C GLU A 492 4.96 -35.34 -20.88
N GLN A 493 3.66 -35.60 -21.05
CA GLN A 493 2.93 -36.48 -20.15
C GLN A 493 3.21 -37.94 -20.44
N LEU A 494 3.49 -38.69 -19.38
CA LEU A 494 3.51 -40.13 -19.38
C LEU A 494 2.09 -40.67 -19.20
N ALA A 495 1.79 -41.72 -19.96
CA ALA A 495 0.54 -42.44 -19.91
C ALA A 495 0.49 -43.41 -18.72
N CYS A 496 -0.70 -43.55 -18.14
CA CYS A 496 -1.00 -44.58 -17.15
C CYS A 496 -0.72 -45.97 -17.71
N THR A 497 0.05 -46.79 -16.99
CA THR A 497 0.36 -48.17 -17.40
C THR A 497 -0.87 -49.10 -17.41
N SER A 498 -1.94 -48.72 -16.71
CA SER A 498 -3.19 -49.48 -16.62
C SER A 498 -4.22 -49.09 -17.69
N CYS A 499 -4.45 -47.79 -17.92
CA CYS A 499 -5.53 -47.31 -18.81
C CYS A 499 -5.07 -46.43 -19.99
N GLY A 500 -3.77 -46.14 -20.10
CA GLY A 500 -3.21 -45.31 -21.18
C GLY A 500 -3.47 -43.80 -21.04
N THR A 501 -4.24 -43.35 -20.06
CA THR A 501 -4.54 -41.92 -19.88
C THR A 501 -3.28 -41.12 -19.49
N PRO A 502 -2.91 -40.05 -20.23
CA PRO A 502 -1.85 -39.12 -19.84
C PRO A 502 -2.16 -38.47 -18.49
N PHE A 503 -1.23 -38.49 -17.52
CA PHE A 503 -1.54 -38.01 -16.17
C PHE A 503 -0.39 -37.37 -15.37
N VAL A 504 0.87 -37.59 -15.74
CA VAL A 504 2.02 -37.09 -14.97
C VAL A 504 3.14 -36.66 -15.90
N SER A 505 3.82 -35.55 -15.60
CA SER A 505 5.01 -35.16 -16.34
C SER A 505 6.17 -36.13 -16.06
N ARG A 506 7.04 -36.34 -17.05
CA ARG A 506 8.24 -37.18 -16.89
C ARG A 506 9.10 -36.70 -15.72
N ARG A 507 9.28 -35.40 -15.56
CA ARG A 507 10.07 -34.77 -14.50
C ARG A 507 9.46 -34.94 -13.11
N LEU A 508 8.14 -34.81 -12.97
CA LEU A 508 7.47 -34.99 -11.68
C LEU A 508 7.57 -36.43 -11.21
N LEU A 509 7.34 -37.38 -12.12
CA LEU A 509 7.51 -38.80 -11.83
C LEU A 509 8.95 -39.11 -11.41
N ALA A 510 9.94 -38.63 -12.17
CA ALA A 510 11.35 -38.84 -11.86
C ALA A 510 11.72 -38.27 -10.47
N SER A 511 11.31 -37.04 -10.16
CA SER A 511 11.52 -36.43 -8.83
C SER A 511 10.85 -37.24 -7.71
N SER A 512 9.60 -37.67 -7.92
CA SER A 512 8.84 -38.46 -6.94
C SER A 512 9.51 -39.80 -6.66
N LEU A 513 9.94 -40.52 -7.71
CA LEU A 513 10.66 -41.78 -7.59
C LEU A 513 12.00 -41.60 -6.86
N ALA A 514 12.75 -40.54 -7.16
CA ALA A 514 14.03 -40.26 -6.52
C ALA A 514 13.87 -39.94 -5.02
N ARG A 515 12.86 -39.12 -4.65
CA ARG A 515 12.58 -38.76 -3.26
C ARG A 515 12.10 -39.93 -2.40
N LEU A 516 11.38 -40.87 -3.01
CA LEU A 516 10.77 -42.01 -2.32
C LEU A 516 11.60 -43.30 -2.40
N LYS A 517 12.78 -43.28 -3.03
CA LYS A 517 13.58 -44.49 -3.31
C LYS A 517 13.82 -45.38 -2.08
N ASP A 518 14.02 -44.79 -0.91
CA ASP A 518 14.30 -45.50 0.35
C ASP A 518 13.04 -45.61 1.25
N HIS A 519 11.88 -45.14 0.78
CA HIS A 519 10.66 -45.14 1.58
C HIS A 519 10.03 -46.55 1.59
N PRO A 520 9.54 -47.06 2.74
CA PRO A 520 8.97 -48.42 2.85
C PRO A 520 7.82 -48.73 1.88
N VAL A 521 7.14 -47.70 1.38
CA VAL A 521 6.08 -47.83 0.36
C VAL A 521 6.63 -48.36 -0.97
N MET A 522 7.89 -48.11 -1.32
CA MET A 522 8.49 -48.63 -2.56
C MET A 522 8.64 -50.15 -2.56
N ALA A 523 8.92 -50.75 -1.40
CA ALA A 523 8.99 -52.21 -1.26
C ALA A 523 7.61 -52.89 -1.39
N LYS A 524 6.51 -52.12 -1.35
CA LYS A 524 5.13 -52.61 -1.42
C LYS A 524 4.42 -52.19 -2.71
N GLY A 525 5.12 -52.22 -3.85
CA GLY A 525 4.54 -51.86 -5.15
C GLY A 525 4.34 -50.34 -5.35
N GLY A 526 5.04 -49.51 -4.58
CA GLY A 526 4.93 -48.05 -4.66
C GLY A 526 5.35 -47.48 -6.01
N ARG A 527 6.24 -48.15 -6.74
CA ARG A 527 6.66 -47.75 -8.08
C ARG A 527 5.53 -47.90 -9.09
N GLU A 528 4.88 -49.07 -9.11
CA GLU A 528 3.72 -49.36 -9.95
C GLU A 528 2.59 -48.38 -9.65
N ALA A 529 2.33 -48.10 -8.37
CA ALA A 529 1.33 -47.13 -7.97
C ALA A 529 1.60 -45.73 -8.53
N LEU A 530 2.86 -45.26 -8.53
CA LEU A 530 3.21 -43.95 -9.11
C LEU A 530 3.11 -43.92 -10.65
N MET A 531 3.12 -45.07 -11.31
CA MET A 531 2.94 -45.23 -12.76
C MET A 531 1.46 -45.34 -13.18
N THR A 532 0.53 -45.46 -12.22
CA THR A 532 -0.92 -45.47 -12.48
C THR A 532 -1.57 -44.14 -12.11
N CYS A 533 -2.56 -43.72 -12.91
CA CYS A 533 -3.30 -42.48 -12.69
C CYS A 533 -4.15 -42.55 -11.41
N PRO A 534 -4.55 -41.40 -10.81
CA PRO A 534 -5.33 -41.39 -9.58
C PRO A 534 -6.61 -42.25 -9.64
N SER A 535 -7.31 -42.26 -10.78
CA SER A 535 -8.53 -43.03 -10.97
C SER A 535 -8.30 -44.54 -11.08
N CYS A 536 -7.19 -45.00 -11.65
CA CYS A 536 -6.83 -46.43 -11.66
C CYS A 536 -6.36 -46.87 -10.28
N ARG A 537 -5.52 -46.06 -9.63
CA ARG A 537 -5.01 -46.34 -8.28
C ARG A 537 -6.14 -46.44 -7.25
N GLN A 538 -7.12 -45.55 -7.32
CA GLN A 538 -8.31 -45.60 -6.46
C GLN A 538 -9.12 -46.89 -6.70
N ARG A 539 -9.28 -47.31 -7.95
CA ARG A 539 -9.99 -48.56 -8.29
C ARG A 539 -9.25 -49.79 -7.75
N GLU A 540 -7.93 -49.85 -7.88
CA GLU A 540 -7.11 -50.93 -7.32
C GLU A 540 -7.25 -51.00 -5.80
N MET A 541 -7.21 -49.85 -5.10
CA MET A 541 -7.39 -49.81 -3.63
C MET A 541 -8.79 -50.25 -3.16
N LEU A 542 -9.82 -50.08 -3.98
CA LEU A 542 -11.21 -50.45 -3.67
C LEU A 542 -11.56 -51.87 -4.14
N SER A 543 -10.68 -52.55 -4.87
CA SER A 543 -10.90 -53.91 -5.35
C SER A 543 -10.64 -54.89 -4.20
N PRO A 544 -11.58 -55.78 -3.84
CA PRO A 544 -11.35 -56.77 -2.79
C PRO A 544 -10.21 -57.71 -3.20
N SER A 545 -9.31 -57.96 -2.25
CA SER A 545 -8.10 -58.78 -2.39
C SER A 545 -8.39 -60.23 -2.74
#